data_AF-A0A8K0IFK9-F1
#
_entry.id   AF-A0A8K0IFK9-F1
#
_cell.length_a   1.000
_cell.length_b   1.000
_cell.length_c   1.000
_cell.angle_alpha   90.00
_cell.angle_beta   90.00
_cell.angle_gamma   90.00
#
_symmetry.space_group_name_H-M   'P 1'
#
loop_
_entity.id
_entity.type
_entity.pdbx_description
1 polymer ?
#
loop_
_entity_poly.entity_id
_entity_poly.type
_entity_poly.pdbx_seq_one_letter_code
_entity_poly.pdbx_strand_id
1 'polypeptide(L)'
;MLRNSSSSTRLIASLKTLISSSSHQLLQCSLVSGTAKGKAKLKSGQPLKRSTFGRKKPAGGDPAAFGGGGRARNESIERLNRMVDSCLNAPTPLRHLTAKGRTRETESEKFGLISKERQREINKEKARAKAGGAAVKVESVIMGTPGLDLITLGLVNKESIPKYELTIDDDRRLAKEYSRVLMRKHQDWQAAETTLLRLKEE
;
A
#
# COMPACT_ATOMS: atom_id res chain seq x y z
N MET A 1 17.46 -60.20 6.99
CA MET A 1 18.28 -59.48 7.98
C MET A 1 17.81 -58.03 8.02
N LEU A 2 17.54 -57.50 9.21
CA LEU A 2 16.85 -56.23 9.46
C LEU A 2 17.82 -55.04 9.50
N ARG A 3 17.37 -53.94 8.88
CA ARG A 3 17.50 -52.50 9.22
C ARG A 3 18.88 -51.93 9.61
N ASN A 4 19.27 -50.87 8.90
CA ASN A 4 19.95 -49.71 9.50
C ASN A 4 19.59 -48.44 8.72
N SER A 5 18.59 -47.69 9.22
CA SER A 5 18.18 -46.37 8.74
C SER A 5 17.89 -45.46 9.95
N SER A 6 18.91 -45.16 10.75
CA SER A 6 18.77 -44.41 12.01
C SER A 6 19.47 -43.05 12.01
N SER A 7 19.92 -42.57 10.84
CA SER A 7 20.72 -41.35 10.74
C SER A 7 19.90 -40.11 10.36
N SER A 8 18.73 -40.29 9.72
CA SER A 8 17.94 -39.17 9.17
C SER A 8 16.99 -38.51 10.17
N THR A 9 16.60 -39.22 11.24
CA THR A 9 15.62 -38.72 12.23
C THR A 9 16.22 -37.81 13.30
N ARG A 10 17.55 -37.75 13.46
CA ARG A 10 18.20 -36.91 14.49
C ARG A 10 18.33 -35.44 14.09
N LEU A 11 18.42 -35.13 12.80
CA LEU A 11 18.56 -33.74 12.33
C LEU A 11 17.25 -32.94 12.42
N ILE A 12 16.09 -33.62 12.32
CA ILE A 12 14.77 -32.98 12.39
C ILE A 12 14.42 -32.58 13.83
N ALA A 13 14.99 -33.24 14.85
CA ALA A 13 14.77 -32.90 16.25
C ALA A 13 15.47 -31.58 16.67
N SER A 14 16.54 -31.18 15.98
CA SER A 14 17.33 -29.99 16.31
C SER A 14 16.73 -28.67 15.80
N LEU A 15 15.78 -28.71 14.85
CA LEU A 15 15.18 -27.50 14.28
C LEU A 15 13.89 -27.06 15.01
N LYS A 16 13.33 -27.92 15.86
CA LYS A 16 12.13 -27.61 16.65
C LYS A 16 12.40 -26.69 17.86
N THR A 17 13.65 -26.49 18.25
CA THR A 17 14.03 -25.64 19.41
C THR A 17 14.48 -24.23 19.01
N LEU A 18 14.56 -23.92 17.72
CA LEU A 18 14.97 -22.60 17.21
C LEU A 18 13.81 -21.64 16.94
N ILE A 19 12.57 -22.10 17.05
CA ILE A 19 11.38 -21.25 17.00
C ILE A 19 11.01 -20.89 18.45
N SER A 20 11.90 -20.15 19.11
CA SER A 20 11.54 -19.42 20.32
C SER A 20 10.46 -18.42 19.93
N SER A 21 9.30 -18.53 20.58
CA SER A 21 8.14 -17.67 20.37
C SER A 21 8.54 -16.20 20.52
N SER A 22 8.69 -15.49 19.40
CA SER A 22 8.74 -14.03 19.39
C SER A 22 7.31 -13.52 19.58
N SER A 23 6.86 -13.53 20.82
CA SER A 23 5.70 -12.77 21.26
C SER A 23 6.01 -11.29 21.07
N HIS A 24 5.65 -10.74 19.91
CA HIS A 24 5.67 -9.31 19.66
C HIS A 24 4.67 -8.65 20.62
N GLN A 25 5.15 -8.25 21.81
CA GLN A 25 4.46 -7.30 22.67
C GLN A 25 4.49 -5.94 21.97
N LEU A 26 3.52 -5.67 21.12
CA LEU A 26 3.22 -4.32 20.67
C LEU A 26 2.53 -3.60 21.83
N LEU A 27 3.32 -3.09 22.76
CA LEU A 27 2.85 -2.18 23.80
C LEU A 27 2.46 -0.85 23.15
N GLN A 28 1.15 -0.59 23.10
CA GLN A 28 0.59 0.68 22.68
C GLN A 28 0.80 1.73 23.77
N CYS A 29 1.74 2.66 23.57
CA CYS A 29 2.06 3.73 24.53
C CYS A 29 1.29 5.05 24.30
N SER A 30 0.16 5.03 23.56
CA SER A 30 -0.65 6.24 23.37
C SER A 30 -1.67 6.39 24.49
N LEU A 31 -1.48 7.37 25.38
CA LEU A 31 -2.56 7.89 26.22
C LEU A 31 -3.58 8.57 25.30
N VAL A 32 -4.72 7.92 25.07
CA VAL A 32 -5.88 8.56 24.42
C VAL A 32 -6.34 9.65 25.37
N SER A 33 -6.18 10.92 24.99
CA SER A 33 -6.75 12.02 25.76
C SER A 33 -8.26 11.83 25.78
N GLY A 34 -8.82 11.62 26.98
CA GLY A 34 -10.26 11.55 27.16
C GLY A 34 -10.92 12.82 26.64
N THR A 35 -11.53 12.77 25.47
CA THR A 35 -12.48 13.79 25.07
C THR A 35 -13.69 13.64 25.97
N ALA A 36 -13.97 14.67 26.76
CA ALA A 36 -15.05 14.67 27.73
C ALA A 36 -16.38 14.29 27.06
N LYS A 37 -17.05 13.29 27.66
CA LYS A 37 -18.48 13.06 27.47
C LYS A 37 -19.21 14.39 27.70
N GLY A 38 -19.99 14.84 26.72
CA GLY A 38 -20.87 15.99 26.93
C GLY A 38 -21.35 16.62 25.64
N LYS A 39 -22.29 15.94 24.96
CA LYS A 39 -23.11 16.55 23.92
C LYS A 39 -24.06 17.56 24.59
N ALA A 40 -23.55 18.71 24.98
CA ALA A 40 -24.40 19.83 25.40
C ALA A 40 -25.07 20.39 24.14
N LYS A 41 -26.41 20.36 24.11
CA LYS A 41 -27.22 20.97 23.05
C LYS A 41 -26.88 22.46 22.96
N LEU A 42 -25.98 22.84 22.06
CA LEU A 42 -25.82 24.23 21.66
C LEU A 42 -27.08 24.63 20.91
N LYS A 43 -27.84 25.57 21.47
CA LYS A 43 -28.96 26.22 20.80
C LYS A 43 -28.41 26.86 19.51
N SER A 44 -28.95 26.45 18.38
CA SER A 44 -28.63 27.02 17.06
C SER A 44 -28.96 28.52 17.07
N GLY A 45 -27.95 29.37 16.87
CA GLY A 45 -28.17 30.80 16.64
C GLY A 45 -27.25 31.77 17.38
N GLN A 46 -26.34 31.32 18.25
CA GLN A 46 -25.40 32.25 18.87
C GLN A 46 -24.21 32.54 17.93
N PRO A 47 -23.96 33.80 17.53
CA PRO A 47 -22.77 34.13 16.76
C PRO A 47 -21.51 33.90 17.60
N LEU A 48 -20.61 33.05 17.10
CA LEU A 48 -19.29 32.82 17.71
C LEU A 48 -18.53 34.16 17.78
N LYS A 49 -18.13 34.55 18.98
CA LYS A 49 -17.24 35.70 19.22
C LYS A 49 -15.89 35.41 18.56
N ARG A 50 -15.68 35.92 17.35
CA ARG A 50 -14.37 35.92 16.70
C ARG A 50 -13.52 37.02 17.33
N SER A 51 -12.38 36.67 17.92
CA SER A 51 -11.41 37.64 18.41
C SER A 51 -10.77 38.36 17.22
N THR A 52 -10.96 39.68 17.15
CA THR A 52 -10.30 40.57 16.20
C THR A 52 -8.91 40.92 16.73
N PHE A 53 -7.86 40.44 16.05
CA PHE A 53 -6.50 40.87 16.34
C PHE A 53 -6.25 42.25 15.71
N GLY A 54 -6.15 43.29 16.53
CA GLY A 54 -5.78 44.63 16.07
C GLY A 54 -4.32 44.71 15.63
N ARG A 55 -4.04 45.21 14.42
CA ARG A 55 -2.69 45.59 14.00
C ARG A 55 -2.27 46.86 14.74
N LYS A 56 -1.17 46.82 15.51
CA LYS A 56 -0.46 48.03 15.94
C LYS A 56 0.17 48.71 14.71
N LYS A 57 -0.09 50.01 14.53
CA LYS A 57 0.68 50.89 13.63
C LYS A 57 2.13 50.97 14.09
N PRO A 58 3.12 51.06 13.19
CA PRO A 58 4.49 51.40 13.57
C PRO A 58 4.56 52.89 13.91
N ALA A 59 5.04 53.20 15.12
CA ALA A 59 5.49 54.53 15.48
C ALA A 59 6.86 54.77 14.81
N GLY A 60 7.07 55.97 14.30
CA GLY A 60 8.27 56.38 13.58
C GLY A 60 9.56 56.26 14.41
N GLY A 61 10.64 55.97 13.70
CA GLY A 61 12.03 55.97 14.17
C GLY A 61 12.94 55.68 12.95
N ASP A 62 14.02 56.45 12.83
CA ASP A 62 14.89 56.64 11.66
C ASP A 62 15.50 55.39 10.99
N PRO A 63 15.95 55.50 9.72
CA PRO A 63 16.42 54.38 8.93
C PRO A 63 17.90 54.10 9.19
N ALA A 64 18.21 53.28 10.20
CA ALA A 64 19.51 52.62 10.26
C ALA A 64 19.44 51.30 11.06
N ALA A 65 19.98 50.25 10.44
CA ALA A 65 20.43 49.00 11.07
C ALA A 65 19.34 48.05 11.63
N PHE A 66 18.76 47.22 10.75
CA PHE A 66 18.72 45.77 11.01
C PHE A 66 18.58 44.97 9.71
N GLY A 67 19.71 44.76 9.03
CA GLY A 67 19.83 43.69 8.05
C GLY A 67 20.00 42.37 8.78
N GLY A 68 19.10 41.40 8.56
CA GLY A 68 19.30 40.02 8.99
C GLY A 68 18.08 39.37 9.64
N GLY A 69 17.05 39.05 8.85
CA GLY A 69 15.92 38.25 9.36
C GLY A 69 14.93 37.72 8.31
N GLY A 70 15.23 37.87 7.02
CA GLY A 70 14.30 37.49 5.94
C GLY A 70 14.30 36.00 5.60
N ARG A 71 15.43 35.29 5.75
CA ARG A 71 15.58 33.92 5.23
C ARG A 71 14.74 32.89 5.99
N ALA A 72 14.84 32.83 7.32
CA ALA A 72 14.12 31.85 8.14
C ALA A 72 12.59 32.05 8.16
N ARG A 73 12.12 33.30 8.05
CA ARG A 73 10.68 33.61 7.94
C ARG A 73 10.13 33.26 6.56
N ASN A 74 10.92 33.45 5.50
CA ASN A 74 10.54 33.03 4.16
C ASN A 74 10.53 31.50 4.04
N GLU A 75 11.49 30.81 4.65
CA GLU A 75 11.54 29.34 4.67
C GLU A 75 10.33 28.73 5.38
N SER A 76 9.86 29.29 6.50
CA SER A 76 8.68 28.76 7.19
C SER A 76 7.39 29.00 6.40
N ILE A 77 7.28 30.15 5.72
CA ILE A 77 6.18 30.44 4.79
C ILE A 77 6.22 29.51 3.57
N GLU A 78 7.41 29.26 3.00
CA GLU A 78 7.58 28.32 1.90
C GLU A 78 7.25 26.88 2.31
N ARG A 79 7.65 26.44 3.51
CA ARG A 79 7.28 25.12 4.05
C ARG A 79 5.77 25.00 4.20
N LEU A 80 5.10 26.04 4.68
CA LEU A 80 3.64 26.09 4.79
C LEU A 80 3.00 26.02 3.40
N ASN A 81 3.47 26.81 2.44
CA ASN A 81 2.96 26.78 1.07
C ASN A 81 3.15 25.41 0.43
N ARG A 82 4.33 24.79 0.57
CA ARG A 82 4.59 23.41 0.08
C ARG A 82 3.65 22.39 0.72
N MET A 83 3.36 22.54 2.00
CA MET A 83 2.42 21.67 2.72
C MET A 83 0.99 21.86 2.21
N VAL A 84 0.54 23.11 2.02
CA VAL A 84 -0.77 23.43 1.45
C VAL A 84 -0.89 22.88 0.03
N ASP A 85 0.13 23.10 -0.81
CA ASP A 85 0.17 22.60 -2.17
C ASP A 85 0.17 21.06 -2.20
N SER A 86 0.87 20.41 -1.28
CA SER A 86 0.86 18.94 -1.15
C SER A 86 -0.52 18.42 -0.76
N CYS A 87 -1.22 19.09 0.16
CA CYS A 87 -2.57 18.70 0.59
C CYS A 87 -3.60 18.91 -0.52
N LEU A 88 -3.54 20.04 -1.22
CA LEU A 88 -4.45 20.36 -2.32
C LEU A 88 -4.19 19.51 -3.57
N ASN A 89 -2.93 19.12 -3.81
CA ASN A 89 -2.55 18.27 -4.93
C ASN A 89 -2.43 16.79 -4.57
N ALA A 90 -2.83 16.37 -3.36
CA ALA A 90 -2.87 14.97 -3.00
C ALA A 90 -3.78 14.19 -3.99
N PRO A 91 -3.42 12.96 -4.37
CA PRO A 91 -4.32 12.08 -5.09
C PRO A 91 -5.56 11.83 -4.24
N THR A 92 -6.73 12.15 -4.79
CA THR A 92 -7.98 11.67 -4.21
C THR A 92 -7.99 10.15 -4.30
N PRO A 93 -8.53 9.43 -3.29
CA PRO A 93 -8.69 7.99 -3.38
C PRO A 93 -9.46 7.67 -4.66
N LEU A 94 -8.87 6.79 -5.48
CA LEU A 94 -9.38 6.45 -6.81
C LEU A 94 -10.83 5.99 -6.72
N ARG A 95 -11.75 6.79 -7.28
CA ARG A 95 -13.10 6.34 -7.60
C ARG A 95 -13.06 5.86 -9.04
N HIS A 96 -13.28 4.57 -9.28
CA HIS A 96 -13.32 4.05 -10.64
C HIS A 96 -14.33 4.83 -11.49
N LEU A 97 -13.84 5.47 -12.56
CA LEU A 97 -14.71 6.11 -13.55
C LEU A 97 -15.48 5.03 -14.30
N THR A 98 -16.78 5.26 -14.45
CA THR A 98 -17.64 4.44 -15.31
C THR A 98 -17.21 4.57 -16.76
N ALA A 99 -17.56 3.60 -17.62
CA ALA A 99 -17.18 3.61 -19.03
C ALA A 99 -17.57 4.92 -19.74
N LYS A 100 -18.76 5.48 -19.44
CA LYS A 100 -19.22 6.78 -19.96
C LYS A 100 -18.38 7.97 -19.47
N GLY A 101 -17.82 7.89 -18.27
CA GLY A 101 -16.92 8.91 -17.74
C GLY A 101 -15.61 8.94 -18.53
N ARG A 102 -15.05 7.76 -18.81
CA ARG A 102 -13.80 7.62 -19.59
C ARG A 102 -13.96 8.17 -21.00
N THR A 103 -15.06 7.88 -21.68
CA THR A 103 -15.29 8.41 -23.04
C THR A 103 -15.37 9.93 -23.06
N ARG A 104 -16.04 10.54 -22.08
CA ARG A 104 -16.11 12.01 -21.95
C ARG A 104 -14.75 12.64 -21.65
N GLU A 105 -13.93 11.98 -20.84
CA GLU A 105 -12.55 12.42 -20.59
C GLU A 105 -11.71 12.33 -21.85
N THR A 106 -11.82 11.25 -22.64
CA THR A 106 -11.12 11.16 -23.93
C THR A 106 -11.58 12.21 -24.94
N GLU A 107 -12.88 12.57 -24.94
CA GLU A 107 -13.40 13.68 -25.73
C GLU A 107 -12.84 15.02 -25.24
N SER A 108 -12.80 15.24 -23.94
CA SER A 108 -12.21 16.44 -23.34
C SER A 108 -10.71 16.56 -23.65
N GLU A 109 -9.98 15.45 -23.61
CA GLU A 109 -8.56 15.39 -24.00
C GLU A 109 -8.37 15.71 -25.47
N LYS A 110 -9.26 15.28 -26.36
CA LYS A 110 -9.23 15.68 -27.79
C LYS A 110 -9.38 17.19 -27.96
N PHE A 111 -10.16 17.84 -27.10
CA PHE A 111 -10.30 19.31 -27.07
C PHE A 111 -9.23 20.02 -26.22
N GLY A 112 -8.22 19.30 -25.73
CA GLY A 112 -7.11 19.86 -24.93
C GLY A 112 -7.46 20.15 -23.46
N LEU A 113 -8.64 19.74 -22.99
CA LEU A 113 -9.08 19.89 -21.60
C LEU A 113 -8.63 18.66 -20.79
N ILE A 114 -7.41 18.74 -20.24
CA ILE A 114 -6.81 17.64 -19.47
C ILE A 114 -7.19 17.75 -17.99
N SER A 115 -7.71 16.66 -17.40
CA SER A 115 -7.98 16.59 -15.97
C SER A 115 -6.68 16.58 -15.15
N LYS A 116 -6.73 17.05 -13.90
CA LYS A 116 -5.54 17.00 -13.00
C LYS A 116 -5.03 15.57 -12.81
N GLU A 117 -5.93 14.59 -12.86
CA GLU A 117 -5.60 13.17 -12.75
C GLU A 117 -4.85 12.67 -14.00
N ARG A 118 -5.37 12.97 -15.19
CA ARG A 118 -4.69 12.63 -16.45
C ARG A 118 -3.32 13.30 -16.57
N GLN A 119 -3.19 14.56 -16.13
CA GLN A 119 -1.88 15.23 -16.11
C GLN A 119 -0.88 14.52 -15.17
N ARG A 120 -1.35 13.98 -14.04
CA ARG A 120 -0.50 13.18 -13.13
C ARG A 120 -0.10 11.86 -13.77
N GLU A 121 -0.99 11.19 -14.49
CA GLU A 121 -0.66 9.99 -15.25
C GLU A 121 0.39 10.28 -16.31
N ILE A 122 0.19 11.31 -17.13
CA ILE A 122 1.17 11.74 -18.14
C ILE A 122 2.53 12.06 -17.48
N ASN A 123 2.54 12.74 -16.33
CA ASN A 123 3.78 13.02 -15.61
C ASN A 123 4.45 11.76 -15.06
N LYS A 124 3.68 10.78 -14.57
CA LYS A 124 4.18 9.46 -14.12
C LYS A 124 4.72 8.65 -15.29
N GLU A 125 4.03 8.63 -16.43
CA GLU A 125 4.47 7.98 -17.67
C GLU A 125 5.76 8.61 -18.19
N LYS A 126 5.83 9.95 -18.23
CA LYS A 126 7.06 10.69 -18.58
C LYS A 126 8.20 10.41 -17.60
N ALA A 127 7.91 10.34 -16.30
CA ALA A 127 8.91 10.00 -15.28
C ALA A 127 9.40 8.56 -15.43
N ARG A 128 8.51 7.60 -15.71
CA ARG A 128 8.86 6.20 -16.00
C ARG A 128 9.68 6.07 -17.27
N ALA A 129 9.33 6.80 -18.32
CA ALA A 129 10.09 6.84 -19.56
C ALA A 129 11.50 7.41 -19.35
N LYS A 130 11.62 8.49 -18.55
CA LYS A 130 12.91 9.09 -18.16
C LYS A 130 13.74 8.20 -17.25
N ALA A 131 13.11 7.40 -16.39
CA ALA A 131 13.78 6.46 -15.50
C ALA A 131 14.30 5.20 -16.21
N GLY A 132 14.32 5.19 -17.55
CA GLY A 132 14.61 4.02 -18.36
C GLY A 132 13.40 3.11 -18.33
N GLY A 133 12.53 3.24 -19.34
CA GLY A 133 11.40 2.35 -19.57
C GLY A 133 11.89 0.92 -19.82
N ALA A 134 12.25 0.22 -18.75
CA ALA A 134 12.41 -1.21 -18.76
C ALA A 134 11.00 -1.75 -18.96
N ALA A 135 10.68 -2.09 -20.22
CA ALA A 135 9.78 -3.17 -20.50
C ALA A 135 10.10 -4.24 -19.46
N VAL A 136 9.13 -4.52 -18.58
CA VAL A 136 9.22 -5.60 -17.62
C VAL A 136 9.32 -6.86 -18.46
N LYS A 137 10.54 -7.21 -18.89
CA LYS A 137 10.92 -8.58 -19.11
C LYS A 137 10.48 -9.24 -17.83
N VAL A 138 9.57 -10.18 -17.95
CA VAL A 138 9.11 -11.02 -16.84
C VAL A 138 10.30 -11.90 -16.47
N GLU A 139 11.39 -11.29 -15.98
CA GLU A 139 12.34 -11.98 -15.12
C GLU A 139 11.50 -12.36 -13.92
N SER A 140 11.40 -13.67 -13.71
CA SER A 140 10.65 -14.30 -12.64
C SER A 140 10.72 -13.43 -11.39
N VAL A 141 9.58 -12.86 -10.99
CA VAL A 141 9.52 -12.08 -9.75
C VAL A 141 9.98 -13.03 -8.65
N ILE A 142 11.15 -12.72 -8.11
CA ILE A 142 11.77 -13.50 -7.05
C ILE A 142 10.82 -13.42 -5.85
N MET A 143 10.17 -14.54 -5.55
CA MET A 143 9.32 -14.66 -4.37
C MET A 143 10.24 -14.81 -3.16
N GLY A 144 10.49 -13.72 -2.42
CA GLY A 144 11.31 -13.74 -1.21
C GLY A 144 12.20 -12.50 -1.05
N THR A 145 13.13 -12.56 -0.09
CA THR A 145 14.13 -11.52 0.13
C THR A 145 15.09 -11.47 -1.06
N PRO A 146 15.29 -10.30 -1.68
CA PRO A 146 16.20 -10.19 -2.82
C PRO A 146 17.62 -10.61 -2.40
N GLY A 147 18.24 -11.49 -3.17
CA GLY A 147 19.60 -11.97 -2.94
C GLY A 147 19.75 -13.30 -2.22
N LEU A 148 18.66 -13.90 -1.71
CA LEU A 148 18.67 -15.23 -1.08
C LEU A 148 18.24 -16.37 -2.02
N ASP A 149 18.24 -16.14 -3.32
CA ASP A 149 17.88 -17.17 -4.30
C ASP A 149 19.03 -18.15 -4.48
N LEU A 150 18.69 -19.43 -4.70
CA LEU A 150 19.67 -20.48 -5.01
C LEU A 150 20.55 -20.12 -6.21
N ILE A 151 20.01 -19.33 -7.13
CA ILE A 151 20.70 -18.79 -8.29
C ILE A 151 21.70 -17.69 -7.88
N THR A 152 21.25 -16.74 -7.07
CA THR A 152 22.06 -15.58 -6.65
C THR A 152 23.16 -15.99 -5.66
N LEU A 153 22.93 -17.03 -4.88
CA LEU A 153 23.91 -17.68 -4.01
C LEU A 153 24.93 -18.55 -4.75
N GLY A 154 24.79 -18.69 -6.08
CA GLY A 154 25.71 -19.49 -6.91
C GLY A 154 25.59 -21.00 -6.69
N LEU A 155 24.53 -21.48 -6.02
CA LEU A 155 24.29 -22.90 -5.78
C LEU A 155 23.66 -23.59 -7.01
N VAL A 156 22.89 -22.84 -7.81
CA VAL A 156 22.22 -23.35 -9.01
C VAL A 156 22.52 -22.42 -10.20
N ASN A 157 23.04 -23.01 -11.28
CA ASN A 157 23.29 -22.27 -12.52
C ASN A 157 21.98 -21.99 -13.26
N LYS A 158 21.72 -20.72 -13.62
CA LYS A 158 20.52 -20.30 -14.38
C LYS A 158 20.28 -21.12 -15.64
N GLU A 159 21.35 -21.50 -16.33
CA GLU A 159 21.31 -22.21 -17.61
C GLU A 159 20.99 -23.70 -17.47
N SER A 160 21.21 -24.26 -16.27
CA SER A 160 20.96 -25.68 -15.99
C SER A 160 19.50 -25.98 -15.63
N ILE A 161 18.70 -24.94 -15.38
CA ILE A 161 17.29 -25.08 -15.01
C ILE A 161 16.50 -25.44 -16.27
N PRO A 162 15.89 -26.64 -16.34
CA PRO A 162 15.05 -27.00 -17.48
C PRO A 162 13.87 -26.02 -17.57
N LYS A 163 13.79 -25.32 -18.70
CA LYS A 163 12.67 -24.44 -19.01
C LYS A 163 11.54 -25.30 -19.57
N TYR A 164 10.54 -25.57 -18.74
CA TYR A 164 9.31 -26.21 -19.21
C TYR A 164 8.41 -25.14 -19.82
N GLU A 165 8.21 -25.22 -21.13
CA GLU A 165 7.19 -24.44 -21.82
C GLU A 165 5.84 -25.11 -21.55
N LEU A 166 4.98 -24.47 -20.76
CA LEU A 166 3.59 -24.92 -20.63
C LEU A 166 2.92 -24.76 -21.99
N THR A 167 2.49 -25.87 -22.57
CA THR A 167 1.69 -25.84 -23.78
C THR A 167 0.29 -25.32 -23.45
N ILE A 168 -0.37 -24.69 -24.42
CA ILE A 168 -1.74 -24.16 -24.26
C ILE A 168 -2.70 -25.26 -23.78
N ASP A 169 -2.45 -26.52 -24.16
CA ASP A 169 -3.26 -27.66 -23.74
C ASP A 169 -3.04 -28.03 -22.27
N ASP A 170 -1.80 -27.91 -21.77
CA ASP A 170 -1.50 -28.13 -20.35
C ASP A 170 -2.12 -27.04 -19.48
N ASP A 171 -2.09 -25.79 -19.92
CA ASP A 171 -2.78 -24.69 -19.21
C ASP A 171 -4.29 -24.92 -19.13
N ARG A 172 -4.89 -25.38 -20.24
CA ARG A 172 -6.32 -25.73 -20.27
C ARG A 172 -6.64 -26.90 -19.34
N ARG A 173 -5.77 -27.90 -19.26
CA ARG A 173 -5.92 -29.04 -18.33
C ARG A 173 -5.79 -28.57 -16.89
N LEU A 174 -4.78 -27.75 -16.59
CA LEU A 174 -4.51 -27.24 -15.25
C LEU A 174 -5.67 -26.36 -14.74
N ALA A 175 -6.22 -25.49 -15.58
CA ALA A 175 -7.38 -24.67 -15.22
C ALA A 175 -8.63 -25.52 -14.93
N LYS A 176 -8.88 -26.56 -15.73
CA LYS A 176 -9.99 -27.50 -15.50
C LYS A 176 -9.80 -28.29 -14.21
N GLU A 177 -8.60 -28.76 -13.91
CA GLU A 177 -8.34 -29.48 -12.66
C GLU A 177 -8.41 -28.55 -11.45
N TYR A 178 -7.89 -27.32 -11.56
CA TYR A 178 -8.00 -26.33 -10.50
C TYR A 178 -9.46 -26.01 -10.16
N SER A 179 -10.29 -25.75 -11.17
CA SER A 179 -11.73 -25.52 -10.95
C SER A 179 -12.44 -26.72 -10.32
N ARG A 180 -12.11 -27.95 -10.74
CA ARG A 180 -12.64 -29.19 -10.13
C ARG A 180 -12.24 -29.31 -8.65
N VAL A 181 -10.97 -29.12 -8.33
CA VAL A 181 -10.46 -29.20 -6.95
C VAL A 181 -11.10 -28.12 -6.08
N LEU A 182 -11.24 -26.90 -6.61
CA LEU A 182 -11.88 -25.79 -5.91
C LEU A 182 -13.34 -26.10 -5.57
N MET A 183 -14.10 -26.62 -6.53
CA MET A 183 -15.51 -26.97 -6.31
C MET A 183 -15.67 -28.11 -5.32
N ARG A 184 -14.80 -29.13 -5.37
CA ARG A 184 -14.81 -30.21 -4.37
C ARG A 184 -14.58 -29.68 -2.96
N LYS A 185 -13.53 -28.87 -2.76
CA LYS A 185 -13.25 -28.25 -1.44
C LYS A 185 -14.42 -27.40 -0.95
N HIS A 186 -15.06 -26.66 -1.84
CA HIS A 186 -16.22 -25.84 -1.48
C HIS A 186 -17.42 -26.71 -1.05
N GLN A 187 -17.69 -27.79 -1.79
CA GLN A 187 -18.74 -28.74 -1.42
C GLN A 187 -18.45 -29.42 -0.08
N ASP A 188 -17.19 -29.82 0.16
CA ASP A 188 -16.78 -30.43 1.43
C ASP A 188 -16.98 -29.46 2.61
N TRP A 189 -16.66 -28.18 2.42
CA TRP A 189 -16.92 -27.14 3.43
C TRP A 189 -18.41 -26.93 3.68
N GLN A 190 -19.22 -26.81 2.63
CA GLN A 190 -20.66 -26.69 2.78
C GLN A 190 -21.28 -27.89 3.50
N ALA A 191 -20.83 -29.11 3.18
CA ALA A 191 -21.26 -30.32 3.87
C ALA A 191 -20.88 -30.28 5.36
N ALA A 192 -19.65 -29.91 5.68
CA ALA A 192 -19.20 -29.78 7.06
C ALA A 192 -20.01 -28.71 7.83
N GLU A 193 -20.21 -27.52 7.25
CA GLU A 193 -20.98 -26.44 7.88
C GLU A 193 -22.44 -26.83 8.10
N THR A 194 -23.07 -27.47 7.13
CA THR A 194 -24.47 -27.93 7.26
C THR A 194 -24.61 -29.03 8.31
N THR A 195 -23.65 -29.96 8.41
CA THR A 195 -23.65 -30.95 9.50
C THR A 195 -23.47 -30.29 10.87
N LEU A 196 -22.57 -29.31 10.99
CA LEU A 196 -22.36 -28.56 12.22
C LEU A 196 -23.61 -27.75 12.62
N LEU A 197 -24.29 -27.13 11.64
CA LEU A 197 -25.53 -26.40 11.88
C LEU A 197 -26.63 -27.31 12.42
N ARG A 198 -26.84 -28.48 11.80
CA ARG A 198 -27.83 -29.48 12.26
C ARG A 198 -27.54 -29.93 13.69
N LEU A 199 -26.29 -30.27 14.00
CA LEU A 199 -25.88 -30.68 15.36
C LEU A 199 -25.97 -29.57 16.40
N LYS A 200 -26.04 -28.30 15.98
CA LYS A 200 -26.22 -27.15 16.87
C LYS A 200 -27.71 -26.86 17.15
N GLU A 201 -28.59 -27.20 16.20
CA GLU A 201 -30.03 -27.00 16.33
C GLU A 201 -30.70 -28.09 17.20
N GLU A 202 -30.08 -29.26 17.33
CA GLU A 202 -30.40 -30.31 18.31
C GLU A 202 -29.87 -29.98 19.72
#